data_AF-E5WZZ1-F1
#
_entry.id   AF-E5WZZ1-F1
#
_cell.length_a   1.000
_cell.length_b   1.000
_cell.length_c   1.000
_cell.angle_alpha   90.00
_cell.angle_beta   90.00
_cell.angle_gamma   90.00
#
_symmetry.space_group_name_H-M   'P 1'
#
loop_
_entity.id
_entity.type
_entity.pdbx_description
1 polymer ?
#
loop_
_entity_poly.entity_id
_entity_poly.type
_entity_poly.pdbx_seq_one_letter_code
_entity_poly.pdbx_strand_id
1 'polypeptide(L)'
;MSAFFFTDISDDLFMGLYLRYLKKYVPIHILSHLEISEWGEKRQPIFLRQSIPFKLRIKECIFSWLYGYSFRYSLEDHWTIVLNFQKYHYPQLDCSDKSIVDKYKVNVLKGDAKNVIFYTEPYRNKFQTKENYDMMNVKIVEELHKMGYKVWVKGHPSLGCHPEVLQICDNEVPSYIPSEYLDITSFEFAIGFVSTSLCSASEEIKSYSVLPMCEIIDEREKKFWVKYLSEMKGSKVVFLNDFISITA
;
A
#
# COMPACT_ATOMS: atom_id res chain seq x y z
N MET A 1 -18.96 14.19 17.25
CA MET A 1 -19.11 12.88 16.57
C MET A 1 -17.73 12.46 16.11
N SER A 2 -17.24 11.28 16.51
CA SER A 2 -15.94 10.78 16.02
C SER A 2 -16.12 10.20 14.62
N ALA A 3 -15.16 10.41 13.72
CA ALA A 3 -15.15 9.86 12.37
C ALA A 3 -14.36 8.54 12.32
N PHE A 4 -14.76 7.62 11.44
CA PHE A 4 -14.03 6.40 11.10
C PHE A 4 -13.61 6.47 9.63
N PHE A 5 -12.33 6.29 9.35
CA PHE A 5 -11.77 6.37 8.01
C PHE A 5 -11.37 5.00 7.50
N PHE A 6 -11.63 4.72 6.22
CA PHE A 6 -11.22 3.48 5.55
C PHE A 6 -10.85 3.77 4.10
N THR A 7 -9.86 3.05 3.55
CA THR A 7 -9.41 3.22 2.15
C THR A 7 -10.10 2.22 1.23
N ASP A 8 -9.82 0.93 1.42
CA ASP A 8 -10.49 -0.14 0.70
C ASP A 8 -10.68 -1.32 1.63
N ILE A 9 -11.82 -1.98 1.49
CA ILE A 9 -12.16 -3.12 2.31
C ILE A 9 -12.45 -4.26 1.37
N SER A 10 -11.50 -5.20 1.32
CA SER A 10 -11.57 -6.37 0.46
C SER A 10 -11.40 -7.66 1.26
N ASP A 11 -12.15 -8.69 0.85
CA ASP A 11 -12.04 -10.08 1.29
C ASP A 11 -12.24 -10.34 2.79
N ASP A 12 -12.81 -9.37 3.51
CA ASP A 12 -13.32 -9.58 4.86
C ASP A 12 -14.83 -9.87 4.85
N LEU A 13 -15.17 -11.14 5.05
CA LEU A 13 -16.55 -11.63 5.10
C LEU A 13 -17.35 -11.09 6.28
N PHE A 14 -16.68 -10.65 7.36
CA PHE A 14 -17.33 -10.15 8.57
C PHE A 14 -17.56 -8.64 8.56
N MET A 15 -17.04 -7.91 7.56
CA MET A 15 -17.15 -6.44 7.44
C MET A 15 -18.54 -5.87 7.67
N GLY A 16 -19.56 -6.43 7.04
CA GLY A 16 -20.95 -6.00 7.19
C GLY A 16 -21.46 -6.09 8.62
N LEU A 17 -20.89 -6.96 9.46
CA LEU A 17 -21.22 -7.05 10.89
C LEU A 17 -20.64 -5.86 11.65
N TYR A 18 -19.36 -5.54 11.45
CA TYR A 18 -18.73 -4.47 12.20
C TYR A 18 -18.97 -3.08 11.63
N LEU A 19 -19.26 -2.94 10.34
CA LEU A 19 -19.82 -1.68 9.79
C LEU A 19 -21.13 -1.27 10.46
N ARG A 20 -21.98 -2.22 10.87
CA ARG A 20 -23.19 -1.86 11.66
C ARG A 20 -22.82 -1.18 12.97
N TYR A 21 -21.77 -1.64 13.63
CA TYR A 21 -21.26 -1.02 14.87
C TYR A 21 -20.52 0.30 14.60
N LEU A 22 -19.82 0.41 13.47
CA LEU A 22 -19.04 1.59 13.10
C LEU A 22 -19.89 2.74 12.52
N LYS A 23 -21.13 2.48 12.08
CA LYS A 23 -22.05 3.52 11.59
C LYS A 23 -22.29 4.67 12.59
N LYS A 24 -22.11 4.44 13.89
CA LYS A 24 -22.18 5.49 14.92
C LYS A 24 -21.04 6.53 14.83
N TYR A 25 -20.00 6.25 14.04
CA TYR A 25 -18.80 7.06 13.89
C TYR A 25 -18.64 7.68 12.50
N VAL A 26 -19.72 8.02 11.79
CA VAL A 26 -19.68 8.68 10.45
C VAL A 26 -18.57 8.11 9.55
N PRO A 27 -18.78 6.96 8.91
CA PRO A 27 -17.77 6.34 8.05
C PRO A 27 -17.43 7.24 6.85
N ILE A 28 -16.14 7.49 6.64
CA ILE A 28 -15.58 8.28 5.53
C ILE A 28 -14.67 7.38 4.70
N HIS A 29 -14.94 7.30 3.39
CA HIS A 29 -14.12 6.57 2.42
C HIS A 29 -12.98 7.46 1.94
N ILE A 30 -11.75 7.06 2.19
CA ILE A 30 -10.56 7.72 1.65
C ILE A 30 -10.29 7.11 0.28
N LEU A 31 -10.44 7.91 -0.76
CA LEU A 31 -10.04 7.56 -2.12
C LEU A 31 -8.53 7.38 -2.15
N SER A 32 -8.09 6.16 -2.48
CA SER A 32 -6.67 5.84 -2.62
C SER A 32 -6.07 6.47 -3.88
N HIS A 33 -4.74 6.64 -3.92
CA HIS A 33 -4.04 7.08 -5.12
C HIS A 33 -4.34 6.19 -6.35
N LEU A 34 -4.64 4.90 -6.12
CA LEU A 34 -5.07 3.99 -7.19
C LEU A 34 -6.41 4.43 -7.80
N GLU A 35 -7.41 4.73 -6.96
CA GLU A 35 -8.75 5.15 -7.39
C GLU A 35 -8.76 6.51 -8.10
N ILE A 36 -7.81 7.39 -7.78
CA ILE A 36 -7.69 8.75 -8.34
C ILE A 36 -6.74 8.82 -9.55
N SER A 37 -5.85 7.84 -9.73
CA SER A 37 -4.87 7.83 -10.84
C SER A 37 -5.54 7.65 -12.22
N GLU A 38 -4.87 8.04 -13.32
CA GLU A 38 -5.33 7.69 -14.68
C GLU A 38 -5.43 6.17 -14.90
N TRP A 39 -4.63 5.39 -14.16
CA TRP A 39 -4.76 3.94 -14.09
C TRP A 39 -6.11 3.54 -13.49
N GLY A 40 -6.52 4.23 -12.42
CA GLY A 40 -7.84 4.16 -11.84
C GLY A 40 -8.94 4.70 -12.74
N GLU A 41 -8.72 5.78 -13.51
CA GLU A 41 -9.67 6.49 -14.39
C GLU A 41 -9.92 5.86 -15.76
N LYS A 42 -8.86 5.52 -16.51
CA LYS A 42 -8.95 4.77 -17.78
C LYS A 42 -9.32 3.31 -17.53
N ARG A 43 -8.92 2.79 -16.36
CA ARG A 43 -9.57 1.63 -15.79
C ARG A 43 -10.68 2.00 -14.81
N GLN A 44 -11.38 3.14 -14.81
CA GLN A 44 -12.69 3.27 -14.08
C GLN A 44 -13.72 2.25 -14.58
N PRO A 45 -13.35 1.35 -15.52
CA PRO A 45 -13.71 -0.05 -15.44
C PRO A 45 -13.04 -0.96 -14.36
N ILE A 46 -12.69 -0.49 -13.14
CA ILE A 46 -12.16 -1.29 -12.01
C ILE A 46 -13.29 -2.14 -11.37
N PHE A 47 -14.43 -2.40 -12.01
CA PHE A 47 -15.71 -1.67 -12.24
C PHE A 47 -16.34 -2.10 -13.58
N LEU A 48 -15.67 -2.95 -14.37
CA LEU A 48 -16.30 -3.78 -15.39
C LEU A 48 -17.09 -4.90 -14.73
N ARG A 49 -18.25 -4.54 -14.14
CA ARG A 49 -19.30 -5.49 -13.74
C ARG A 49 -19.77 -6.39 -14.89
N GLN A 50 -19.45 -6.02 -16.12
CA GLN A 50 -19.96 -6.61 -17.34
C GLN A 50 -19.61 -8.10 -17.47
N SER A 51 -18.50 -8.57 -16.88
CA SER A 51 -18.07 -9.98 -16.94
C SER A 51 -18.18 -10.76 -15.62
N ILE A 52 -18.92 -10.26 -14.60
CA ILE A 52 -19.12 -11.05 -13.36
C ILE A 52 -19.76 -12.40 -13.71
N PRO A 53 -19.12 -13.55 -13.39
CA PRO A 53 -19.68 -14.87 -13.61
C PRO A 53 -21.06 -14.98 -12.99
N PHE A 54 -21.99 -15.66 -13.67
CA PHE A 54 -23.39 -15.78 -13.21
C PHE A 54 -23.51 -16.28 -11.76
N LYS A 55 -22.66 -17.25 -11.36
CA LYS A 55 -22.57 -17.75 -9.98
C LYS A 55 -22.24 -16.64 -8.97
N LEU A 56 -21.33 -15.74 -9.32
CA LEU A 56 -20.96 -14.61 -8.48
C LEU A 56 -22.07 -13.55 -8.45
N ARG A 57 -22.81 -13.33 -9.54
CA ARG A 57 -23.98 -12.42 -9.54
C ARG A 57 -25.06 -12.86 -8.55
N ILE A 58 -25.37 -14.16 -8.50
CA ILE A 58 -26.34 -14.68 -7.52
C ILE A 58 -25.83 -14.46 -6.09
N LYS A 59 -24.57 -14.80 -5.83
CA LYS A 59 -23.94 -14.55 -4.52
C LYS A 59 -23.94 -13.07 -4.16
N GLU A 60 -23.69 -12.20 -5.14
CA GLU A 60 -23.68 -10.76 -4.97
C GLU A 60 -25.05 -10.24 -4.52
N CYS A 61 -26.15 -10.72 -5.12
CA CYS A 61 -27.49 -10.32 -4.70
C CYS A 61 -27.73 -10.63 -3.21
N ILE A 62 -27.34 -11.83 -2.76
CA ILE A 62 -27.50 -12.26 -1.37
C ILE A 62 -26.61 -11.42 -0.43
N PHE A 63 -25.32 -11.27 -0.77
CA PHE A 63 -24.37 -10.55 0.07
C PHE A 63 -24.59 -9.04 0.08
N SER A 64 -24.99 -8.45 -1.04
CA SER A 64 -25.39 -7.04 -1.12
C SER A 64 -26.60 -6.76 -0.23
N TRP A 65 -27.57 -7.67 -0.18
CA TRP A 65 -28.75 -7.52 0.68
C TRP A 65 -28.41 -7.67 2.18
N LEU A 66 -27.65 -8.70 2.56
CA LEU A 66 -27.34 -8.99 3.98
C LEU A 66 -26.27 -8.06 4.58
N TYR A 67 -25.21 -7.81 3.82
CA TYR A 67 -23.95 -7.26 4.32
C TYR A 67 -23.46 -6.03 3.55
N GLY A 68 -24.08 -5.74 2.40
CA GLY A 68 -23.69 -4.58 1.60
C GLY A 68 -22.49 -4.78 0.71
N TYR A 69 -22.16 -6.01 0.38
CA TYR A 69 -21.00 -6.32 -0.45
C TYR A 69 -21.30 -6.22 -1.95
N SER A 70 -20.23 -6.03 -2.71
CA SER A 70 -20.16 -6.26 -4.16
C SER A 70 -18.98 -7.19 -4.45
N PHE A 71 -18.93 -7.76 -5.65
CA PHE A 71 -17.71 -8.38 -6.15
C PHE A 71 -16.93 -7.40 -7.02
N ARG A 72 -15.62 -7.36 -6.83
CA ARG A 72 -14.67 -6.62 -7.65
C ARG A 72 -13.68 -7.60 -8.28
N TYR A 73 -13.22 -7.33 -9.48
CA TYR A 73 -12.08 -8.05 -10.04
C TYR A 73 -10.80 -7.33 -9.64
N SER A 74 -9.93 -7.99 -8.89
CA SER A 74 -8.71 -7.41 -8.35
C SER A 74 -7.64 -7.22 -9.43
N LEU A 75 -6.61 -6.45 -9.09
CA LEU A 75 -5.42 -6.29 -9.93
C LEU A 75 -4.62 -7.61 -10.07
N GLU A 76 -4.82 -8.53 -9.14
CA GLU A 76 -4.21 -9.87 -9.10
C GLU A 76 -5.07 -10.93 -9.84
N ASP A 77 -5.91 -10.50 -10.79
CA ASP A 77 -6.66 -11.35 -11.72
C ASP A 77 -7.63 -12.35 -11.03
N HIS A 78 -8.27 -11.94 -9.94
CA HIS A 78 -9.28 -12.75 -9.25
C HIS A 78 -10.46 -11.92 -8.73
N TRP A 79 -11.58 -12.58 -8.41
CA TRP A 79 -12.75 -11.90 -7.84
C TRP A 79 -12.63 -11.77 -6.32
N THR A 80 -12.67 -10.54 -5.83
CA THR A 80 -12.66 -10.16 -4.42
C THR A 80 -14.00 -9.64 -3.96
N ILE A 81 -14.31 -9.83 -2.68
CA ILE A 81 -15.50 -9.26 -2.05
C ILE A 81 -15.13 -7.86 -1.57
N VAL A 82 -15.90 -6.83 -1.94
CA VAL A 82 -15.64 -5.45 -1.52
C VAL A 82 -16.88 -4.81 -0.90
N LEU A 83 -16.68 -3.79 -0.07
CA LEU A 83 -17.78 -2.95 0.41
C LEU A 83 -18.38 -2.14 -0.75
N ASN A 84 -19.71 -2.16 -0.91
CA ASN A 84 -20.39 -1.35 -1.91
C ASN A 84 -20.57 0.10 -1.42
N PHE A 85 -19.50 0.88 -1.40
CA PHE A 85 -19.53 2.28 -0.93
C PHE A 85 -20.46 3.17 -1.76
N GLN A 86 -20.65 2.87 -3.06
CA GLN A 86 -21.60 3.59 -3.93
C GLN A 86 -23.05 3.41 -3.48
N LYS A 87 -23.45 2.20 -3.07
CA LYS A 87 -24.80 1.92 -2.53
C LYS A 87 -25.06 2.65 -1.22
N TYR A 88 -24.02 2.88 -0.42
CA TYR A 88 -24.16 3.49 0.91
C TYR A 88 -23.91 5.00 0.94
N HIS A 89 -23.49 5.60 -0.18
CA HIS A 89 -23.24 7.03 -0.31
C HIS A 89 -22.39 7.60 0.83
N TYR A 90 -21.35 6.85 1.25
CA TYR A 90 -20.44 7.33 2.28
C TYR A 90 -19.73 8.60 1.79
N PRO A 91 -19.54 9.62 2.65
CA PRO A 91 -18.68 10.75 2.34
C PRO A 91 -17.32 10.26 1.85
N GLN A 92 -16.85 10.86 0.76
CA GLN A 92 -15.56 10.55 0.18
C GLN A 92 -14.56 11.64 0.52
N LEU A 93 -13.34 11.22 0.80
CA LEU A 93 -12.18 12.05 1.01
C LEU A 93 -11.16 11.75 -0.07
N ASP A 94 -10.58 12.77 -0.69
CA ASP A 94 -9.42 12.58 -1.54
C ASP A 94 -8.17 12.43 -0.65
N CYS A 95 -7.37 11.37 -0.83
CA CYS A 95 -6.12 11.19 -0.07
C CYS A 95 -5.10 12.31 -0.34
N SER A 96 -5.25 13.06 -1.43
CA SER A 96 -4.42 14.24 -1.76
C SER A 96 -4.86 15.52 -1.03
N ASP A 97 -6.03 15.55 -0.39
CA ASP A 97 -6.47 16.70 0.40
C ASP A 97 -5.67 16.81 1.71
N LYS A 98 -4.58 17.58 1.63
CA LYS A 98 -3.65 17.78 2.74
C LYS A 98 -4.31 18.38 4.00
N SER A 99 -5.45 19.07 3.88
CA SER A 99 -6.10 19.72 5.03
C SER A 99 -6.65 18.74 6.06
N ILE A 100 -7.06 17.55 5.61
CA ILE A 100 -7.55 16.47 6.50
C ILE A 100 -6.41 15.52 6.87
N VAL A 101 -5.44 15.36 5.98
CA VAL A 101 -4.17 14.66 6.25
C VAL A 101 -3.42 15.33 7.41
N ASP A 102 -3.28 16.65 7.42
CA ASP A 102 -2.54 17.41 8.44
C ASP A 102 -3.09 17.17 9.86
N LYS A 103 -4.37 16.84 10.00
CA LYS A 103 -5.01 16.55 11.30
C LYS A 103 -4.61 15.18 11.88
N TYR A 104 -4.30 14.22 11.02
CA TYR A 104 -3.92 12.85 11.40
C TYR A 104 -2.47 12.53 11.04
N LYS A 105 -1.72 13.55 10.58
CA LYS A 105 -0.34 13.44 10.16
C LYS A 105 0.51 13.04 11.36
N VAL A 106 1.14 11.87 11.26
CA VAL A 106 2.09 11.43 12.26
C VAL A 106 3.46 11.96 11.84
N ASN A 107 3.97 12.90 12.63
CA ASN A 107 5.28 13.47 12.42
C ASN A 107 6.35 12.53 12.94
N VAL A 108 7.31 12.20 12.09
CA VAL A 108 8.51 11.51 12.52
C VAL A 108 9.42 12.50 13.24
N LEU A 109 10.00 12.08 14.38
CA LEU A 109 10.88 12.94 15.18
C LEU A 109 12.10 13.34 14.33
N LYS A 110 12.28 14.64 14.13
CA LYS A 110 13.50 15.18 13.52
C LYS A 110 14.67 14.97 14.47
N GLY A 111 15.71 14.28 14.02
CA GLY A 111 16.97 14.11 14.74
C GLY A 111 18.16 14.16 13.80
N ASP A 112 19.35 14.36 14.35
CA ASP A 112 20.61 14.60 13.62
C ASP A 112 21.17 13.39 12.83
N ALA A 113 20.40 12.30 12.71
CA ALA A 113 20.80 11.09 12.00
C ALA A 113 20.22 11.06 10.59
N LYS A 114 20.98 10.49 9.64
CA LYS A 114 20.51 10.17 8.29
C LYS A 114 19.47 9.04 8.37
N ASN A 115 18.21 9.40 8.56
CA ASN A 115 17.13 8.44 8.66
C ASN A 115 16.61 8.09 7.26
N VAL A 116 16.31 6.82 7.04
CA VAL A 116 15.65 6.32 5.82
C VAL A 116 14.42 5.52 6.20
N ILE A 117 13.41 5.51 5.34
CA ILE A 117 12.20 4.70 5.56
C ILE A 117 12.19 3.50 4.60
N PHE A 118 12.07 2.31 5.18
CA PHE A 118 11.97 1.05 4.46
C PHE A 118 10.54 0.52 4.53
N TYR A 119 9.88 0.44 3.37
CA TYR A 119 8.59 -0.21 3.21
C TYR A 119 8.79 -1.71 3.00
N THR A 120 8.33 -2.50 3.96
CA THR A 120 8.50 -3.96 3.99
C THR A 120 7.19 -4.64 4.40
N GLU A 121 7.01 -5.90 4.02
CA GLU A 121 5.88 -6.72 4.44
C GLU A 121 6.32 -8.19 4.55
N PRO A 122 5.53 -9.08 5.16
CA PRO A 122 5.77 -10.51 5.05
C PRO A 122 5.65 -11.00 3.60
N TYR A 123 6.33 -12.10 3.27
CA TYR A 123 6.27 -12.70 1.93
C TYR A 123 4.82 -12.99 1.50
N ARG A 124 4.41 -12.35 0.41
CA ARG A 124 3.06 -12.47 -0.18
C ARG A 124 3.11 -12.67 -1.70
N ASN A 125 3.90 -11.86 -2.38
CA ASN A 125 3.92 -11.82 -3.84
C ASN A 125 4.79 -12.94 -4.40
N LYS A 126 4.23 -13.78 -5.27
CA LYS A 126 4.84 -15.05 -5.71
C LYS A 126 5.71 -14.90 -6.96
N PHE A 127 6.14 -13.69 -7.29
CA PHE A 127 7.03 -13.42 -8.42
C PHE A 127 8.52 -13.63 -8.11
N GLN A 128 8.87 -13.89 -6.86
CA GLN A 128 10.21 -14.21 -6.36
C GLN A 128 10.13 -15.39 -5.38
N THR A 129 11.26 -16.05 -5.10
CA THR A 129 11.30 -17.10 -4.08
C THR A 129 11.19 -16.47 -2.67
N LYS A 130 10.62 -17.22 -1.72
CA LYS A 130 10.51 -16.75 -0.32
C LYS A 130 11.91 -16.53 0.27
N GLU A 131 12.82 -17.46 -0.02
CA GLU A 131 14.20 -17.42 0.45
C GLU A 131 14.94 -16.18 -0.05
N ASN A 132 14.77 -15.81 -1.33
CA ASN A 132 15.37 -14.59 -1.87
C ASN A 132 14.72 -13.34 -1.28
N TYR A 133 13.39 -13.34 -1.10
CA TYR A 133 12.67 -12.23 -0.49
C TYR A 133 13.13 -11.93 0.93
N ASP A 134 13.16 -12.95 1.79
CA ASP A 134 13.54 -12.83 3.19
C ASP A 134 15.00 -12.34 3.29
N MET A 135 15.90 -12.97 2.53
CA MET A 135 17.32 -12.58 2.45
C MET A 135 17.46 -11.12 2.00
N MET A 136 16.75 -10.70 0.95
CA MET A 136 16.88 -9.34 0.41
C MET A 136 16.33 -8.30 1.39
N ASN A 137 15.24 -8.59 2.10
CA ASN A 137 14.71 -7.72 3.15
C ASN A 137 15.74 -7.44 4.24
N VAL A 138 16.42 -8.49 4.73
CA VAL A 138 17.51 -8.35 5.72
C VAL A 138 18.69 -7.58 5.12
N LYS A 139 19.10 -7.93 3.90
CA LYS A 139 20.24 -7.31 3.21
C LYS A 139 20.06 -5.80 3.02
N ILE A 140 18.85 -5.33 2.71
CA ILE A 140 18.56 -3.89 2.58
C ILE A 140 18.93 -3.16 3.89
N VAL A 141 18.49 -3.67 5.04
CA VAL A 141 18.76 -3.03 6.33
C VAL A 141 20.26 -3.04 6.63
N GLU A 142 20.93 -4.17 6.44
CA GLU A 142 22.37 -4.29 6.69
C GLU A 142 23.20 -3.35 5.81
N GLU A 143 22.87 -3.22 4.52
CA GLU A 143 23.60 -2.33 3.62
C GLU A 143 23.37 -0.85 3.95
N LEU A 144 22.15 -0.49 4.35
CA LEU A 144 21.85 0.87 4.82
C LEU A 144 22.59 1.21 6.11
N HIS A 145 22.66 0.27 7.05
CA HIS A 145 23.46 0.41 8.27
C HIS A 145 24.95 0.57 7.97
N LYS A 146 25.51 -0.20 7.03
CA LYS A 146 26.92 -0.05 6.58
C LYS A 146 27.20 1.34 5.99
N MET A 147 26.20 1.97 5.36
CA MET A 147 26.28 3.33 4.84
C MET A 147 26.06 4.41 5.91
N GLY A 148 25.79 4.03 7.15
CA GLY A 148 25.59 4.94 8.28
C GLY A 148 24.17 5.51 8.38
N TYR A 149 23.18 4.91 7.69
CA TYR A 149 21.77 5.29 7.84
C TYR A 149 21.15 4.62 9.06
N LYS A 150 20.17 5.29 9.68
CA LYS A 150 19.22 4.66 10.61
C LYS A 150 17.96 4.25 9.84
N VAL A 151 17.54 3.01 9.99
CA VAL A 151 16.45 2.43 9.21
C VAL A 151 15.16 2.41 10.04
N TRP A 152 14.20 3.20 9.60
CA TRP A 152 12.82 3.14 10.06
C TRP A 152 12.03 2.21 9.17
N VAL A 153 11.26 1.29 9.75
CA VAL A 153 10.49 0.31 8.98
C VAL A 153 9.01 0.60 9.06
N LYS A 154 8.33 0.45 7.93
CA LYS A 154 6.88 0.64 7.82
C LYS A 154 6.26 -0.55 7.11
N GLY A 155 5.36 -1.20 7.83
CA GLY A 155 4.62 -2.37 7.37
C GLY A 155 3.35 -2.04 6.59
N HIS A 156 2.85 -3.04 5.86
CA HIS A 156 1.51 -3.00 5.28
C HIS A 156 0.45 -2.95 6.41
N PRO A 157 -0.60 -2.10 6.34
CA PRO A 157 -1.58 -1.95 7.43
C PRO A 157 -2.20 -3.23 7.96
N SER A 158 -2.48 -4.18 7.07
CA SER A 158 -3.07 -5.48 7.44
C SER A 158 -2.07 -6.61 7.72
N LEU A 159 -0.83 -6.52 7.21
CA LEU A 159 0.14 -7.64 7.27
C LEU A 159 1.29 -7.38 8.23
N GLY A 160 1.56 -6.11 8.56
CA GLY A 160 2.72 -5.71 9.33
C GLY A 160 4.00 -5.65 8.49
N CYS A 161 5.13 -5.65 9.19
CA CYS A 161 6.48 -5.66 8.61
C CYS A 161 7.00 -7.10 8.44
N HIS A 162 8.06 -7.27 7.66
CA HIS A 162 8.83 -8.51 7.65
C HIS A 162 9.41 -8.83 9.05
N PRO A 163 9.18 -10.02 9.63
CA PRO A 163 9.55 -10.32 11.01
C PRO A 163 11.05 -10.20 11.32
N GLU A 164 11.92 -10.60 10.39
CA GLU A 164 13.38 -10.51 10.60
C GLU A 164 13.86 -9.07 10.53
N VAL A 165 13.21 -8.23 9.71
CA VAL A 165 13.54 -6.81 9.59
C VAL A 165 13.21 -6.07 10.88
N LEU A 166 12.10 -6.41 11.54
CA LEU A 166 11.73 -5.86 12.85
C LEU A 166 12.77 -6.13 13.95
N GLN A 167 13.57 -7.20 13.83
CA GLN A 167 14.59 -7.54 14.82
C GLN A 167 15.85 -6.69 14.68
N ILE A 168 16.09 -6.13 13.50
CA ILE A 168 17.34 -5.44 13.16
C ILE A 168 17.14 -3.96 12.81
N CYS A 169 15.91 -3.47 12.65
CA CYS A 169 15.65 -2.07 12.37
C CYS A 169 15.89 -1.17 13.60
N ASP A 170 16.12 0.13 13.37
CA ASP A 170 16.29 1.10 14.44
C ASP A 170 14.95 1.54 15.06
N ASN A 171 13.91 1.67 14.22
CA ASN A 171 12.59 2.16 14.64
C ASN A 171 11.48 1.52 13.80
N GLU A 172 10.32 1.29 14.40
CA GLU A 172 9.10 0.87 13.69
C GLU A 172 8.10 2.02 13.65
N VAL A 173 7.59 2.32 12.45
CA VAL A 173 6.37 3.12 12.30
C VAL A 173 5.17 2.19 12.40
N PRO A 174 4.20 2.45 13.30
CA PRO A 174 3.06 1.57 13.49
C PRO A 174 2.35 1.23 12.17
N SER A 175 2.23 -0.07 11.89
CA SER A 175 1.76 -0.56 10.60
C SER A 175 0.35 -0.09 10.25
N TYR A 176 -0.55 0.06 11.24
CA TYR A 176 -1.93 0.50 11.02
C TYR A 176 -2.08 1.95 10.53
N ILE A 177 -1.01 2.77 10.58
CA ILE A 177 -1.01 4.13 10.04
C ILE A 177 -0.80 4.05 8.52
N PRO A 178 -1.70 4.57 7.67
CA PRO A 178 -1.46 4.68 6.24
C PRO A 178 -0.22 5.54 5.94
N SER A 179 0.58 5.13 4.97
CA SER A 179 1.85 5.81 4.66
C SER A 179 1.64 7.23 4.11
N GLU A 180 0.49 7.47 3.47
CA GLU A 180 0.04 8.76 2.96
C GLU A 180 -0.13 9.82 4.07
N TYR A 181 -0.20 9.37 5.33
CA TYR A 181 -0.39 10.24 6.50
C TYR A 181 0.89 10.40 7.34
N LEU A 182 2.03 9.95 6.83
CA LEU A 182 3.31 10.15 7.50
C LEU A 182 3.97 11.42 6.99
N ASP A 183 4.52 12.24 7.89
CA ASP A 183 5.54 13.20 7.45
C ASP A 183 6.81 12.45 7.11
N ILE A 184 7.04 12.23 5.82
CA ILE A 184 8.24 11.56 5.34
C ILE A 184 9.35 12.53 4.95
N THR A 185 9.12 13.84 4.99
CA THR A 185 10.09 14.85 4.54
C THR A 185 11.35 14.92 5.39
N SER A 186 11.33 14.32 6.58
CA SER A 186 12.50 14.16 7.45
C SER A 186 13.41 12.98 7.08
N PHE A 187 12.96 12.07 6.21
CA PHE A 187 13.80 10.97 5.72
C PHE A 187 14.61 11.42 4.51
N GLU A 188 15.83 10.90 4.39
CA GLU A 188 16.72 11.19 3.25
C GLU A 188 16.18 10.56 1.96
N PHE A 189 15.62 9.35 2.07
CA PHE A 189 14.89 8.66 1.01
C PHE A 189 14.01 7.54 1.56
N ALA A 190 13.12 7.04 0.71
CA ALA A 190 12.39 5.80 0.90
C ALA A 190 12.98 4.65 0.07
N ILE A 191 12.86 3.42 0.54
CA ILE A 191 13.28 2.22 -0.19
C ILE A 191 12.29 1.07 0.05
N GLY A 192 12.17 0.15 -0.91
CA GLY A 192 11.36 -1.05 -0.79
C GLY A 192 11.38 -1.91 -2.06
N PHE A 193 10.54 -2.95 -2.10
CA PHE A 193 10.41 -3.83 -3.28
C PHE A 193 9.39 -3.27 -4.26
N VAL A 194 8.12 -3.50 -3.96
CA VAL A 194 6.96 -3.10 -4.74
C VAL A 194 5.91 -2.59 -3.76
N SER A 195 5.57 -1.31 -3.83
CA SER A 195 4.63 -0.71 -2.88
C SER A 195 4.02 0.57 -3.43
N THR A 196 2.71 0.74 -3.23
CA THR A 196 2.02 2.01 -3.48
C THR A 196 2.58 3.15 -2.60
N SER A 197 3.07 2.82 -1.40
CA SER A 197 3.71 3.80 -0.52
C SER A 197 5.02 4.33 -1.11
N LEU A 198 5.74 3.55 -1.92
CA LEU A 198 6.91 4.06 -2.65
C LEU A 198 6.52 5.08 -3.72
N CYS A 199 5.46 4.82 -4.49
CA CYS A 199 4.96 5.77 -5.49
C CYS A 199 4.59 7.09 -4.83
N SER A 200 3.81 7.03 -3.75
CA SER A 200 3.36 8.22 -3.02
C SER A 200 4.55 8.96 -2.37
N ALA A 201 5.50 8.22 -1.78
CA ALA A 201 6.70 8.82 -1.19
C ALA A 201 7.59 9.52 -2.22
N SER A 202 7.65 9.00 -3.44
CA SER A 202 8.47 9.55 -4.52
C SER A 202 8.05 10.94 -4.99
N GLU A 203 6.85 11.38 -4.63
CA GLU A 203 6.38 12.74 -4.87
C GLU A 203 7.08 13.77 -3.96
N GLU A 204 7.50 13.37 -2.76
CA GLU A 204 8.04 14.25 -1.72
C GLU A 204 9.55 14.04 -1.45
N ILE A 205 10.03 12.80 -1.51
CA ILE A 205 11.44 12.43 -1.28
C ILE A 205 11.95 11.46 -2.34
N LYS A 206 13.29 11.32 -2.47
CA LYS A 206 13.86 10.25 -3.32
C LYS A 206 13.32 8.89 -2.86
N SER A 207 12.93 8.05 -3.80
CA SER A 207 12.33 6.74 -3.49
C SER A 207 12.87 5.67 -4.42
N TYR A 208 13.29 4.56 -3.83
CA TYR A 208 14.01 3.50 -4.52
C TYR A 208 13.24 2.17 -4.47
N SER A 209 13.18 1.48 -5.62
CA SER A 209 12.74 0.09 -5.71
C SER A 209 13.93 -0.83 -5.94
N VAL A 210 14.09 -1.85 -5.10
CA VAL A 210 15.10 -2.91 -5.28
C VAL A 210 14.59 -4.09 -6.13
N LEU A 211 13.41 -3.96 -6.76
CA LEU A 211 12.82 -5.01 -7.60
C LEU A 211 13.79 -5.63 -8.62
N PRO A 212 14.67 -4.87 -9.32
CA PRO A 212 15.62 -5.46 -10.27
C PRO A 212 16.69 -6.35 -9.63
N MET A 213 16.95 -6.20 -8.32
CA MET A 213 17.96 -6.95 -7.57
C MET A 213 17.46 -8.32 -7.11
N CYS A 214 16.15 -8.57 -7.24
CA CYS A 214 15.50 -9.78 -6.74
C CYS A 214 15.62 -10.92 -7.75
N GLU A 215 15.60 -12.16 -7.25
CA GLU A 215 15.42 -13.34 -8.08
C GLU A 215 13.97 -13.38 -8.57
N ILE A 216 13.76 -13.48 -9.89
CA ILE A 216 12.43 -13.44 -10.50
C ILE A 216 12.06 -14.82 -11.03
N ILE A 217 10.94 -15.35 -10.54
CA ILE A 217 10.34 -16.61 -11.02
C ILE A 217 9.07 -16.37 -11.84
N ASP A 218 8.45 -15.17 -11.76
CA ASP A 218 7.35 -14.74 -12.63
C ASP A 218 7.66 -13.39 -13.31
N GLU A 219 8.10 -13.46 -14.56
CA GLU A 219 8.40 -12.29 -15.39
C GLU A 219 7.16 -11.47 -15.79
N ARG A 220 5.95 -12.05 -15.79
CA ARG A 220 4.73 -11.29 -16.08
C ARG A 220 4.39 -10.38 -14.92
N GLU A 221 4.46 -10.91 -13.70
CA GLU A 221 4.18 -10.16 -12.48
C GLU A 221 5.24 -9.09 -12.22
N LYS A 222 6.53 -9.38 -12.47
CA LYS A 222 7.58 -8.35 -12.49
C LYS A 222 7.27 -7.21 -13.47
N LYS A 223 6.90 -7.53 -14.72
CA LYS A 223 6.54 -6.51 -15.72
C LYS A 223 5.36 -5.65 -15.27
N PHE A 224 4.38 -6.26 -14.62
CA PHE A 224 3.27 -5.53 -14.00
C PHE A 224 3.78 -4.54 -12.95
N TRP A 225 4.63 -4.97 -12.02
CA TRP A 225 5.15 -4.11 -10.96
C TRP A 225 6.06 -2.99 -11.48
N VAL A 226 6.94 -3.28 -12.44
CA VAL A 226 7.76 -2.25 -13.11
C VAL A 226 6.85 -1.20 -13.75
N LYS A 227 5.83 -1.64 -14.48
CA LYS A 227 4.85 -0.74 -15.10
C LYS A 227 4.11 0.08 -14.05
N TYR A 228 3.62 -0.57 -13.00
CA TYR A 228 2.88 0.07 -11.92
C TYR A 228 3.71 1.17 -11.23
N LEU A 229 4.93 0.85 -10.82
CA LEU A 229 5.83 1.80 -10.16
C LEU A 229 6.27 2.95 -11.09
N SER A 230 6.34 2.72 -12.41
CA SER A 230 6.77 3.74 -13.38
C SER A 230 5.66 4.64 -13.89
N GLU A 231 4.44 4.12 -14.03
CA GLU A 231 3.32 4.80 -14.69
C GLU A 231 2.26 5.33 -13.74
N MET A 232 2.32 4.98 -12.46
CA MET A 232 1.43 5.56 -11.46
C MET A 232 1.58 7.08 -11.44
N LYS A 233 0.47 7.81 -11.54
CA LYS A 233 0.45 9.28 -11.59
C LYS A 233 1.23 9.86 -10.40
N GLY A 234 2.17 10.76 -10.69
CA GLY A 234 3.04 11.36 -9.68
C GLY A 234 4.30 10.57 -9.34
N SER A 235 4.35 9.27 -9.67
CA SER A 235 5.48 8.40 -9.31
C SER A 235 6.78 8.81 -9.99
N LYS A 236 7.84 8.84 -9.20
CA LYS A 236 9.24 9.12 -9.56
C LYS A 236 10.17 8.05 -8.96
N VAL A 237 9.65 6.82 -8.77
CA VAL A 237 10.42 5.72 -8.18
C VAL A 237 11.61 5.37 -9.08
N VAL A 238 12.79 5.29 -8.48
CA VAL A 238 14.05 4.92 -9.14
C VAL A 238 14.34 3.45 -8.87
N PHE A 239 14.60 2.68 -9.92
CA PHE A 239 14.96 1.27 -9.80
C PHE A 239 16.46 1.11 -9.56
N LEU A 240 16.82 0.44 -8.47
CA LEU A 240 18.20 0.12 -8.12
C LEU A 240 18.61 -1.22 -8.71
N ASN A 241 19.81 -1.28 -9.27
CA ASN A 241 20.46 -2.53 -9.68
C ASN A 241 21.52 -2.99 -8.66
N ASP A 242 21.95 -2.07 -7.80
CA ASP A 242 22.89 -2.29 -6.71
C ASP A 242 22.69 -1.22 -5.63
N PHE A 243 23.23 -1.47 -4.44
CA PHE A 243 23.18 -0.52 -3.33
C PHE A 243 24.19 0.63 -3.47
N ILE A 244 25.25 0.48 -4.29
CA ILE A 244 26.28 1.52 -4.47
C ILE A 244 25.67 2.78 -5.08
N SER A 245 24.63 2.60 -5.90
CA SER A 245 23.87 3.67 -6.54
C SER A 245 23.08 4.58 -5.57
N ILE A 246 23.03 4.26 -4.27
CA ILE A 246 22.29 5.04 -3.25
C ILE A 246 22.96 6.38 -2.90
N THR A 247 24.13 6.70 -3.45
CA THR A 247 24.91 7.89 -3.07
C THR A 247 25.34 8.78 -4.24
N ALA A 248 24.71 8.61 -5.41
CA ALA A 248 24.90 9.46 -6.61
C ALA A 248 23.94 10.66 -6.67
#